data_AF-A0A7C3GHS5-F1
#
_entry.id   AF-A0A7C3GHS5-F1
#
_cell.length_a   1.000
_cell.length_b   1.000
_cell.length_c   1.000
_cell.angle_alpha   90.00
_cell.angle_beta   90.00
_cell.angle_gamma   90.00
#
_symmetry.space_group_name_H-M   'P 1'
#
loop_
_entity.id
_entity.type
_entity.pdbx_description
1 polymer ?
#
loop_
_entity_poly.entity_id
_entity_poly.type
_entity_poly.pdbx_seq_one_letter_code
_entity_poly.pdbx_strand_id
1 'polypeptide(L)'
;DWGDDEIIHLKSDKYGNINSVHVFTGKGEYVINASYREDVSGRTISSWRKIRIVDYREEMVRLFNEIIENLELIDIPIGSEMTPREIEQILQSRLEGIDETTIRRLISGFEEANYSTHPVTRDNYLNMYRSVSEVLGYGI
;
A
#
# COMPACT_ATOMS: atom_id res chain seq x y z
N ASP A 1 8.29 -18.50 -11.14
CA ASP A 1 9.08 -19.30 -10.21
C ASP A 1 9.87 -18.33 -9.36
N TRP A 2 9.29 -17.92 -8.22
CA TRP A 2 9.84 -16.90 -7.32
C TRP A 2 10.56 -17.65 -6.19
N GLY A 3 11.88 -17.47 -6.09
CA GLY A 3 12.75 -18.20 -5.16
C GLY A 3 12.82 -17.54 -3.78
N ASP A 4 11.72 -17.60 -3.02
CA ASP A 4 11.56 -16.88 -1.74
C ASP A 4 11.69 -17.79 -0.48
N ASP A 5 12.29 -18.97 -0.61
CA ASP A 5 12.52 -19.92 0.50
C ASP A 5 13.86 -19.71 1.22
N GLU A 6 14.47 -18.53 1.09
CA GLU A 6 15.78 -18.26 1.70
C GLU A 6 15.66 -18.12 3.23
N ILE A 7 16.09 -19.15 3.95
CA ILE A 7 16.18 -19.13 5.42
C ILE A 7 17.57 -18.62 5.82
N ILE A 8 17.61 -17.42 6.39
CA ILE A 8 18.84 -16.84 6.93
C ILE A 8 18.96 -17.18 8.41
N HIS A 9 20.03 -17.89 8.77
CA HIS A 9 20.38 -18.16 10.17
C HIS A 9 21.37 -17.11 10.68
N LEU A 10 20.98 -16.38 11.73
CA LEU A 10 21.79 -15.30 12.32
C LEU A 10 22.10 -15.59 13.79
N LYS A 11 23.26 -15.13 14.24
CA LYS A 11 23.63 -15.11 15.66
C LYS A 11 23.45 -13.70 16.19
N SER A 12 22.91 -13.59 17.41
CA SER A 12 22.82 -12.31 18.09
C SER A 12 24.20 -11.75 18.44
N ASP A 13 24.31 -10.43 18.52
CA ASP A 13 25.45 -9.79 19.14
C ASP A 13 25.50 -10.05 20.65
N LYS A 14 26.54 -9.53 21.31
CA LYS A 14 26.74 -9.65 22.77
C LYS A 14 25.65 -8.99 23.63
N TYR A 15 24.75 -8.21 23.02
CA TYR A 15 23.62 -7.54 23.67
C TYR A 15 22.27 -8.18 23.31
N GLY A 16 22.27 -9.24 22.48
CA GLY A 16 21.05 -9.93 22.04
C GLY A 16 20.40 -9.36 20.78
N ASN A 17 21.06 -8.43 20.06
CA ASN A 17 20.50 -7.84 18.84
C ASN A 17 20.82 -8.67 17.60
N ILE A 18 19.87 -8.74 16.67
CA ILE A 18 20.04 -9.34 15.34
C ILE A 18 19.59 -8.31 14.30
N ASN A 19 20.43 -8.05 13.30
CA ASN A 19 20.09 -7.20 12.16
C ASN A 19 20.22 -8.04 10.88
N SER A 20 19.18 -8.01 10.05
CA SER A 20 19.17 -8.62 8.71
C SER A 20 18.61 -7.62 7.71
N VAL A 21 19.16 -7.61 6.50
CA VAL A 21 18.65 -6.82 5.39
C VAL A 21 18.39 -7.79 4.24
N HIS A 22 17.16 -7.78 3.74
CA HIS A 22 16.77 -8.52 2.54
C HIS A 22 16.22 -7.52 1.52
N VAL A 23 16.63 -7.68 0.26
CA VAL A 23 16.19 -6.84 -0.86
C VAL A 23 15.27 -7.66 -1.75
N PHE A 24 14.00 -7.31 -1.76
CA PHE A 24 13.02 -7.92 -2.66
C PHE A 24 13.22 -7.38 -4.08
N THR A 25 13.44 -8.29 -5.03
CA THR A 25 13.63 -7.94 -6.46
C THR A 25 12.33 -7.98 -7.25
N GLY A 26 11.28 -8.58 -6.68
CA GLY A 26 9.97 -8.74 -7.28
C GLY A 26 8.88 -7.89 -6.66
N LYS A 27 7.87 -7.58 -7.46
CA LYS A 27 6.55 -7.18 -6.95
C LYS A 27 5.85 -8.45 -6.44
N GLY A 28 5.10 -8.33 -5.36
CA GLY A 28 4.38 -9.48 -4.81
C GLY A 28 3.97 -9.30 -3.35
N GLU A 29 3.24 -10.29 -2.85
CA GLU A 29 2.97 -10.43 -1.42
C GLU A 29 4.01 -11.38 -0.82
N TYR A 30 4.59 -10.98 0.30
CA TYR A 30 5.60 -11.76 0.99
C TYR A 30 5.22 -11.92 2.46
N VAL A 31 5.66 -13.01 3.07
CA VAL A 31 5.53 -13.24 4.51
C VAL A 31 6.92 -13.29 5.12
N ILE A 32 7.22 -12.32 5.98
CA ILE A 32 8.44 -12.34 6.77
C ILE A 32 8.15 -13.13 8.04
N ASN A 33 8.86 -14.23 8.25
CA ASN A 33 8.83 -15.00 9.49
C ASN A 33 10.12 -14.77 10.26
N ALA A 34 10.02 -14.56 11.57
CA ALA A 34 11.15 -14.48 12.47
C ALA A 34 10.95 -15.47 13.62
N SER A 35 11.95 -16.29 13.91
CA SER A 35 11.94 -17.24 15.02
C SER A 35 13.21 -17.15 15.83
N TYR A 36 13.06 -17.15 17.15
CA TYR A 36 14.15 -17.21 18.13
C TYR A 36 13.98 -18.46 18.98
N ARG A 37 15.05 -19.23 19.16
CA ARG A 37 15.09 -20.38 20.05
C ARG A 37 16.06 -20.10 21.19
N GLU A 38 15.57 -20.19 22.42
CA GLU A 38 16.39 -20.04 23.61
C GLU A 38 17.17 -21.33 23.89
N ASP A 39 18.49 -21.23 24.02
CA ASP A 39 19.37 -22.38 24.19
C ASP A 39 19.12 -23.16 25.51
N VAL A 40 18.79 -22.44 26.59
CA VAL A 40 18.67 -23.03 27.93
C VAL A 40 17.36 -23.79 28.12
N SER A 41 16.24 -23.18 27.73
CA SER A 41 14.91 -23.78 27.90
C SER A 41 14.45 -24.61 26.70
N GLY A 42 15.09 -24.43 25.55
CA GLY A 42 14.65 -24.96 24.26
C GLY A 42 13.38 -24.29 23.71
N ARG A 43 12.83 -23.28 24.39
CA ARG A 43 11.62 -22.57 23.98
C ARG A 43 11.86 -21.82 22.67
N THR A 44 10.91 -21.94 21.75
CA THR A 44 10.90 -21.18 20.50
C THR A 44 9.81 -20.13 20.55
N ILE A 45 10.14 -18.90 20.15
CA ILE A 45 9.21 -17.80 19.96
C ILE A 45 9.27 -17.42 18.49
N SER A 46 8.11 -17.31 17.84
CA SER A 46 8.02 -16.91 16.44
C SER A 46 6.99 -15.81 16.25
N SER A 47 7.25 -14.94 15.30
CA SER A 47 6.32 -13.92 14.83
C SER A 47 6.41 -13.81 13.31
N TRP A 48 5.38 -13.24 12.70
CA TRP A 48 5.32 -13.07 11.26
C TRP A 48 4.68 -11.74 10.89
N ARG A 49 4.98 -11.26 9.68
CA ARG A 49 4.33 -10.09 9.09
C ARG A 49 4.16 -10.28 7.59
N LYS A 50 2.94 -10.08 7.11
CA LYS A 50 2.69 -9.95 5.67
C LYS A 50 3.15 -8.57 5.21
N ILE A 51 3.89 -8.52 4.12
CA ILE A 51 4.28 -7.29 3.42
C ILE A 51 3.90 -7.42 1.96
N ARG A 52 3.77 -6.28 1.28
CA ARG A 52 3.50 -6.24 -0.16
C ARG A 52 4.48 -5.28 -0.82
N ILE A 53 5.19 -5.77 -1.82
CA ILE A 53 6.09 -4.98 -2.66
C ILE A 53 5.32 -4.62 -3.92
N VAL A 54 5.17 -3.31 -4.15
CA VAL A 54 4.32 -2.76 -5.20
C VAL A 54 5.09 -1.74 -6.03
N ASP A 55 4.62 -1.53 -7.25
CA ASP A 55 4.90 -0.30 -7.98
C ASP A 55 3.91 0.77 -7.53
N TYR A 56 4.43 1.90 -7.09
CA TYR A 56 3.60 2.97 -6.53
C TYR A 56 2.60 3.53 -7.54
N ARG A 57 2.97 3.61 -8.82
CA ARG A 57 2.09 4.14 -9.86
C ARG A 57 0.93 3.17 -10.10
N GLU A 58 1.24 1.90 -10.33
CA GLU A 58 0.21 0.86 -10.53
C GLU A 58 -0.71 0.73 -9.31
N GLU A 59 -0.14 0.79 -8.10
CA GLU A 59 -0.91 0.63 -6.87
C GLU A 59 -1.82 1.83 -6.58
N MET A 60 -1.38 3.06 -6.89
CA MET A 60 -2.22 4.24 -6.78
C MET A 60 -3.44 4.17 -7.71
N VAL A 61 -3.25 3.71 -8.96
CA VAL A 61 -4.37 3.47 -9.89
C VAL A 61 -5.31 2.38 -9.34
N ARG A 62 -4.75 1.28 -8.82
CA ARG A 62 -5.55 0.20 -8.20
C ARG A 62 -6.40 0.70 -7.04
N LEU A 63 -5.80 1.46 -6.11
CA LEU A 63 -6.49 2.04 -4.95
C LEU A 63 -7.60 3.01 -5.36
N PHE A 64 -7.38 3.78 -6.43
CA PHE A 64 -8.41 4.66 -6.95
C PHE A 64 -9.61 3.87 -7.47
N ASN A 65 -9.35 2.86 -8.31
CA ASN A 65 -10.40 2.01 -8.86
C ASN A 65 -11.17 1.28 -7.76
N GLU A 66 -10.49 0.86 -6.69
CA GLU A 66 -11.12 0.26 -5.52
C GLU A 66 -12.13 1.21 -4.86
N ILE A 67 -11.83 2.51 -4.76
CA ILE A 67 -12.81 3.50 -4.27
C ILE A 67 -14.02 3.59 -5.21
N ILE A 68 -13.78 3.66 -6.52
CA ILE A 68 -14.85 3.74 -7.53
C ILE A 68 -15.79 2.53 -7.45
N GLU A 69 -15.21 1.33 -7.31
CA GLU A 69 -15.97 0.09 -7.15
C GLU A 69 -16.77 0.08 -5.83
N ASN A 70 -16.15 0.46 -4.71
CA ASN A 70 -16.81 0.48 -3.40
C ASN A 70 -17.95 1.50 -3.30
N LEU A 71 -17.85 2.61 -4.04
CA LEU A 71 -18.87 3.65 -4.06
C LEU A 71 -20.00 3.38 -5.07
N GLU A 72 -20.00 2.19 -5.70
CA GLU A 72 -20.93 1.84 -6.79
C GLU A 72 -20.95 2.95 -7.85
N LEU A 73 -19.77 3.46 -8.24
CA LEU A 73 -19.63 4.43 -9.33
C LEU A 73 -19.33 3.74 -10.66
N ILE A 74 -19.53 2.42 -10.72
CA ILE A 74 -19.29 1.57 -11.90
C ILE A 74 -20.24 1.96 -13.05
N ASP A 75 -21.43 2.44 -12.71
CA ASP A 75 -22.45 3.00 -13.61
C ASP A 75 -22.14 4.42 -14.09
N ILE A 76 -21.14 5.09 -13.51
CA ILE A 76 -20.55 6.29 -14.07
C ILE A 76 -19.40 5.82 -14.96
N PRO A 77 -19.42 6.08 -16.28
CA PRO A 77 -18.30 5.75 -17.14
C PRO A 77 -17.12 6.67 -16.81
N ILE A 78 -16.36 6.32 -15.76
CA ILE A 78 -15.03 6.87 -15.47
C ILE A 78 -14.08 6.30 -16.52
N GLY A 79 -14.31 6.70 -17.76
CA GLY A 79 -13.47 6.40 -18.90
C GLY A 79 -12.23 7.29 -18.88
N SER A 80 -11.25 6.93 -19.71
CA SER A 80 -10.04 7.72 -19.98
C SER A 80 -10.31 9.16 -20.47
N GLU A 81 -11.56 9.49 -20.79
CA GLU A 81 -11.99 10.82 -21.23
C GLU A 81 -12.57 11.70 -20.12
N MET A 82 -12.87 11.15 -18.94
CA MET A 82 -13.32 11.96 -17.81
C MET A 82 -12.17 12.76 -17.23
N THR A 83 -12.41 14.04 -17.03
CA THR A 83 -11.44 14.92 -16.41
C THR A 83 -11.37 14.63 -14.89
N PRO A 84 -10.19 14.78 -14.29
CA PRO A 84 -10.02 14.69 -12.84
C PRO A 84 -11.00 15.56 -12.05
N ARG A 85 -11.38 16.71 -12.62
CA ARG A 85 -12.34 17.65 -12.04
C ARG A 85 -13.77 17.10 -11.98
N GLU A 86 -14.21 16.39 -13.01
CA GLU A 86 -15.52 15.74 -13.02
C GLU A 86 -15.58 14.62 -11.98
N ILE A 87 -14.50 13.85 -11.85
CA ILE A 87 -14.41 12.80 -10.83
C ILE A 87 -14.41 13.41 -9.41
N GLU A 88 -13.71 14.53 -9.18
CA GLU A 88 -13.72 15.26 -7.91
C GLU A 88 -15.15 15.64 -7.49
N GLN A 89 -15.94 16.20 -8.42
CA GLN A 89 -17.33 16.61 -8.15
C GLN A 89 -18.22 15.42 -7.77
N ILE A 90 -18.08 14.29 -8.46
CA ILE A 90 -18.81 13.07 -8.16
C ILE A 90 -18.43 12.55 -6.77
N LEU A 91 -17.13 12.47 -6.46
CA LEU A 91 -16.66 12.01 -5.16
C LEU A 91 -17.15 12.93 -4.03
N GLN A 92 -17.11 14.25 -4.22
CA GLN A 92 -17.66 15.21 -3.26
C GLN A 92 -19.15 14.99 -2.98
N SER A 93 -19.94 14.65 -4.01
CA SER A 93 -21.37 14.39 -3.85
C SER A 93 -21.68 13.05 -3.16
N ARG A 94 -20.78 12.08 -3.26
CA ARG A 94 -20.98 10.71 -2.76
C ARG A 94 -20.36 10.46 -1.40
N LEU A 95 -19.30 11.20 -1.08
CA LEU A 95 -18.55 11.10 0.16
C LEU A 95 -18.93 12.25 1.11
N GLU A 96 -20.23 12.41 1.37
CA GLU A 96 -20.72 13.42 2.32
C GLU A 96 -20.07 13.21 3.70
N GLY A 97 -19.41 14.24 4.22
CA GLY A 97 -18.72 14.20 5.52
C GLY A 97 -17.22 13.87 5.45
N ILE A 98 -16.68 13.51 4.27
CA ILE A 98 -15.23 13.44 4.06
C ILE A 98 -14.68 14.83 3.76
N ASP A 99 -13.51 15.14 4.31
CA ASP A 99 -12.87 16.44 4.11
C ASP A 99 -12.48 16.66 2.64
N GLU A 100 -12.69 17.88 2.14
CA GLU A 100 -12.41 18.24 0.75
C GLU A 100 -10.92 18.04 0.39
N THR A 101 -10.01 18.24 1.35
CA THR A 101 -8.59 18.02 1.12
C THR A 101 -8.26 16.53 0.96
N THR A 102 -9.00 15.64 1.61
CA THR A 102 -8.89 14.18 1.43
C THR A 102 -9.30 13.79 0.01
N ILE A 103 -10.43 14.32 -0.47
CA ILE A 103 -10.89 14.07 -1.85
C ILE A 103 -9.89 14.62 -2.87
N ARG A 104 -9.39 15.84 -2.67
CA ARG A 104 -8.39 16.44 -3.56
C ARG A 104 -7.11 15.62 -3.63
N ARG A 105 -6.64 15.06 -2.51
CA ARG A 105 -5.46 14.18 -2.48
C ARG A 105 -5.65 12.91 -3.29
N LEU A 106 -6.85 12.33 -3.27
CA LEU A 106 -7.17 11.15 -4.09
C LEU A 106 -7.08 11.47 -5.58
N ILE A 107 -7.71 12.57 -5.99
CA ILE A 107 -7.71 13.01 -7.39
C ILE A 107 -6.29 13.33 -7.85
N SER A 108 -5.54 14.14 -7.09
CA SER A 108 -4.16 14.46 -7.45
C SER A 108 -3.26 13.22 -7.48
N GLY A 109 -3.48 12.25 -6.58
CA GLY A 109 -2.75 10.98 -6.61
C GLY A 109 -3.06 10.19 -7.88
N PHE A 110 -4.33 10.11 -8.28
CA PHE A 110 -4.72 9.46 -9.53
C PHE A 110 -4.16 10.18 -10.77
N GLU A 111 -4.26 11.51 -10.83
CA GLU A 111 -3.68 12.32 -11.91
C GLU A 111 -2.18 12.08 -12.05
N GLU A 112 -1.47 12.12 -10.93
CA GLU A 112 -0.05 11.85 -10.85
C GLU A 112 0.26 10.45 -11.39
N ALA A 113 -0.50 9.44 -10.96
CA ALA A 113 -0.29 8.06 -11.37
C ALA A 113 -0.70 7.79 -12.84
N ASN A 114 -1.65 8.53 -13.41
CA ASN A 114 -2.18 8.26 -14.74
C ASN A 114 -1.55 9.13 -15.84
N TYR A 115 -1.18 10.38 -15.53
CA TYR A 115 -0.79 11.37 -16.53
C TYR A 115 0.63 11.90 -16.38
N SER A 116 1.24 11.80 -15.20
CA SER A 116 2.59 12.32 -14.98
C SER A 116 3.66 11.45 -15.64
N THR A 117 4.68 12.11 -16.20
CA THR A 117 5.87 11.46 -16.77
C THR A 117 7.01 11.32 -15.77
N HIS A 118 6.93 11.96 -14.60
CA HIS A 118 7.98 11.84 -13.58
C HIS A 118 7.77 10.61 -12.67
N PRO A 119 8.82 10.13 -11.97
CA PRO A 119 8.67 9.01 -11.06
C PRO A 119 7.65 9.30 -9.94
N VAL A 120 6.78 8.33 -9.65
CA VAL A 120 5.92 8.35 -8.46
C VAL A 120 6.75 7.93 -7.26
N THR A 121 6.79 8.77 -6.24
CA THR A 121 7.56 8.51 -5.01
C THR A 121 6.71 7.78 -3.97
N ARG A 122 7.39 7.24 -2.94
CA ARG A 122 6.74 6.68 -1.76
C ARG A 122 5.81 7.69 -1.08
N ASP A 123 6.17 8.96 -1.05
CA ASP A 123 5.38 9.99 -0.38
C ASP A 123 4.08 10.28 -1.15
N ASN A 124 4.13 10.26 -2.50
CA ASN A 124 2.92 10.34 -3.32
C ASN A 124 1.97 9.19 -3.00
N TYR A 125 2.50 7.97 -2.97
CA TYR A 125 1.74 6.77 -2.62
C TYR A 125 1.15 6.83 -1.20
N LEU A 126 1.95 7.19 -0.20
CA LEU A 126 1.50 7.23 1.20
C LEU A 126 0.41 8.28 1.42
N ASN A 127 0.50 9.43 0.74
CA ASN A 127 -0.52 10.46 0.84
C ASN A 127 -1.86 9.96 0.27
N MET A 128 -1.83 9.32 -0.91
CA MET A 128 -3.04 8.76 -1.51
C MET A 128 -3.60 7.60 -0.67
N TYR A 129 -2.74 6.68 -0.22
CA TYR A 129 -3.13 5.54 0.60
C TYR A 129 -3.86 5.97 1.88
N ARG A 130 -3.35 6.98 2.59
CA ARG A 130 -4.02 7.51 3.79
C ARG A 130 -5.40 8.06 3.48
N SER A 131 -5.55 8.79 2.36
CA SER A 131 -6.85 9.30 1.94
C SER A 131 -7.81 8.17 1.55
N VAL A 132 -7.31 7.09 0.95
CA VAL A 132 -8.12 5.89 0.67
C VAL A 132 -8.59 5.25 1.97
N SER A 133 -7.69 5.08 2.95
CA SER A 133 -8.03 4.52 4.27
C SER A 133 -9.10 5.36 4.99
N GLU A 134 -9.01 6.68 4.91
CA GLU A 134 -10.01 7.59 5.48
C GLU A 134 -11.37 7.44 4.80
N VAL A 135 -11.40 7.37 3.47
CA VAL A 135 -12.63 7.19 2.68
C VAL A 135 -13.28 5.82 2.91
N LEU A 136 -12.49 4.75 2.93
CA LEU A 136 -13.00 3.39 3.08
C LEU A 136 -13.16 2.96 4.55
N GLY A 137 -12.82 3.82 5.50
CA GLY A 137 -12.91 3.54 6.93
C GLY A 137 -11.94 2.45 7.42
N TYR A 138 -10.84 2.22 6.71
CA TYR A 138 -9.79 1.31 7.17
C TYR A 138 -9.05 1.94 8.35
N GLY A 139 -9.04 1.25 9.50
CA GLY A 139 -8.14 1.60 10.60
C GLY A 139 -6.68 1.50 10.15
N ILE A 140 -5.90 2.55 10.38
CA ILE A 140 -4.45 2.61 10.10
C ILE A 140 -3.66 1.82 11.16
#